data_AF-A0A955Y6J4-F1
#
_entry.id   AF-A0A955Y6J4-F1
#
_cell.length_a   1.000
_cell.length_b   1.000
_cell.length_c   1.000
_cell.angle_alpha   90.00
_cell.angle_beta   90.00
_cell.angle_gamma   90.00
#
_symmetry.space_group_name_H-M   'P 1'
#
loop_
_entity.id
_entity.type
_entity.pdbx_description
1 polymer ?
#
loop_
_entity_poly.entity_id
_entity_poly.type
_entity_poly.pdbx_seq_one_letter_code
_entity_poly.pdbx_strand_id
1 'polypeptide(L)'
;MIELLLGGPLGPDGALVWTAPAWVVWTASAGAVLALVAAWPGDRSAGRRLGELAAWAVALAGGVVVLARPVWVEESERTEAGRVAVLVDGSASMGIVE
;
A
#
# COMPACT_ATOMS: atom_id res chain seq x y z
N MET A 1 -13.51 -1.74 5.27
CA MET A 1 -13.48 -1.92 3.80
C MET A 1 -12.54 -0.92 3.11
N ILE A 2 -12.49 0.36 3.55
CA ILE A 2 -11.51 1.36 3.06
C ILE A 2 -10.08 1.07 3.53
N GLU A 3 -9.90 0.51 4.73
CA GLU A 3 -8.58 0.06 5.25
C GLU A 3 -7.90 -0.96 4.33
N LEU A 4 -8.65 -1.95 3.83
CA LEU A 4 -8.12 -2.90 2.84
C LEU A 4 -7.70 -2.22 1.53
N LEU A 5 -8.26 -1.03 1.29
CA LEU A 5 -8.07 -0.19 0.12
C LEU A 5 -7.10 0.98 0.39
N LEU A 6 -6.36 0.98 1.50
CA LEU A 6 -5.30 1.96 1.80
C LEU A 6 -4.09 1.32 2.50
N GLY A 7 -4.13 0.02 2.72
CA GLY A 7 -3.18 -0.67 3.59
C GLY A 7 -3.74 -0.78 5.01
N GLY A 8 -3.38 -1.85 5.70
CA GLY A 8 -3.89 -2.17 7.02
C GLY A 8 -3.05 -3.24 7.71
N PRO A 9 -3.33 -3.52 8.99
CA PRO A 9 -2.62 -4.54 9.75
C PRO A 9 -2.81 -5.93 9.11
N LEU A 10 -1.71 -6.66 8.92
CA LEU A 10 -1.69 -8.03 8.39
C LEU A 10 -1.51 -9.08 9.50
N GLY A 11 -1.41 -8.65 10.76
CA GLY A 11 -1.18 -9.49 11.92
C GLY A 11 -0.63 -8.66 13.09
N PRO A 12 -0.20 -9.32 14.18
CA PRO A 12 0.40 -8.65 15.34
C PRO A 12 1.77 -8.00 15.04
N ASP A 13 2.43 -8.40 13.95
CA ASP A 13 3.84 -8.12 13.68
C ASP A 13 4.07 -7.40 12.34
N GLY A 14 3.02 -6.95 11.65
CA GLY A 14 3.21 -6.32 10.35
C GLY A 14 1.98 -5.67 9.74
N ALA A 15 2.23 -4.70 8.87
CA ALA A 15 1.23 -3.92 8.18
C ALA A 15 1.53 -3.84 6.67
N LEU A 16 0.47 -3.90 5.87
CA LEU A 16 0.53 -3.54 4.47
C LEU A 16 0.47 -2.02 4.37
N VAL A 17 1.49 -1.39 3.79
CA VAL A 17 1.50 0.05 3.55
C VAL A 17 1.49 0.32 2.06
N TRP A 18 0.61 1.21 1.62
CA TRP A 18 0.56 1.63 0.22
C TRP A 18 1.39 2.90 0.07
N THR A 19 2.46 2.81 -0.71
CA THR A 19 3.42 3.90 -0.84
C THR A 19 3.10 4.87 -1.97
N ALA A 20 2.11 4.55 -2.80
CA ALA A 20 1.60 5.47 -3.81
C ALA A 20 0.74 6.58 -3.18
N PRO A 21 0.70 7.79 -3.78
CA PRO A 21 -0.23 8.83 -3.37
C PRO A 21 -1.67 8.33 -3.43
N ALA A 22 -2.49 8.66 -2.43
CA ALA A 22 -3.88 8.18 -2.34
C ALA A 22 -4.70 8.48 -3.61
N TRP A 23 -4.49 9.64 -4.25
CA TRP A 23 -5.21 10.00 -5.48
C TRP A 23 -4.90 9.05 -6.66
N VAL A 24 -3.71 8.45 -6.72
CA VAL A 24 -3.34 7.46 -7.75
C VAL A 24 -4.18 6.20 -7.56
N VAL A 25 -4.32 5.76 -6.31
CA VAL A 25 -5.14 4.60 -5.94
C VAL A 25 -6.62 4.88 -6.28
N TRP A 26 -7.14 6.03 -5.85
CA TRP A 26 -8.53 6.43 -6.12
C TRP A 26 -8.85 6.47 -7.61
N THR A 27 -7.98 7.11 -8.40
CA THR A 27 -8.18 7.24 -9.86
C THR A 27 -8.06 5.90 -10.57
N ALA A 28 -7.12 5.04 -10.17
CA ALA A 28 -6.99 3.68 -10.71
C ALA A 28 -8.21 2.81 -10.37
N SER A 29 -8.69 2.85 -9.13
CA SER A 29 -9.90 2.13 -8.70
C SER A 29 -11.14 2.62 -9.43
N ALA A 30 -11.32 3.94 -9.55
CA ALA A 30 -12.44 4.52 -10.30
C ALA A 30 -12.39 4.12 -11.78
N GLY A 31 -11.21 4.17 -12.41
CA GLY A 31 -11.00 3.73 -13.79
C GLY A 31 -11.31 2.26 -14.01
N ALA A 32 -10.89 1.39 -13.08
CA ALA A 32 -11.21 -0.04 -13.11
C ALA A 32 -12.73 -0.30 -13.06
N VAL A 33 -13.45 0.38 -12.17
CA VAL A 33 -14.91 0.26 -12.06
C VAL A 33 -15.59 0.75 -13.35
N LEU A 34 -15.17 1.91 -13.88
CA LEU A 34 -15.71 2.43 -15.13
C LEU A 34 -15.45 1.49 -16.31
N ALA A 35 -14.27 0.87 -16.37
CA ALA A 35 -13.94 -0.12 -17.40
C ALA A 35 -14.84 -1.36 -17.31
N LEU A 36 -15.12 -1.87 -16.10
CA LEU A 36 -16.04 -2.99 -15.90
C LEU A 36 -17.48 -2.66 -16.28
N VAL A 37 -17.95 -1.46 -15.92
CA VAL A 37 -19.29 -0.98 -16.28
C VAL A 37 -19.41 -0.78 -17.79
N ALA A 38 -18.40 -0.18 -18.44
CA ALA A 38 -18.35 -0.03 -19.88
C ALA A 38 -18.26 -1.39 -20.60
N ALA A 39 -17.63 -2.38 -19.96
CA ALA A 39 -17.59 -3.76 -20.41
C ALA A 39 -18.83 -4.57 -19.99
N TRP A 40 -19.93 -3.95 -19.54
CA TRP A 40 -21.19 -4.64 -19.21
C TRP A 40 -22.10 -4.94 -20.42
N PRO A 41 -22.27 -4.05 -21.42
CA PRO A 41 -23.19 -4.27 -22.54
C PRO A 41 -22.72 -5.36 -23.52
N GLY A 42 -23.59 -6.30 -23.88
CA GLY A 42 -23.35 -7.23 -24.98
C GLY A 42 -24.26 -8.46 -24.98
N ASP A 43 -24.43 -9.06 -26.15
CA ASP A 43 -25.40 -10.14 -26.43
C ASP A 43 -24.91 -11.56 -26.07
N ARG A 44 -23.90 -11.67 -25.18
CA ARG A 44 -23.33 -12.99 -24.81
C ARG A 44 -24.19 -13.68 -23.76
N SER A 45 -24.08 -15.02 -23.69
CA SER A 45 -24.73 -15.80 -22.64
C SER A 45 -24.27 -15.34 -21.24
N ALA A 46 -25.23 -15.22 -20.31
CA ALA A 46 -25.01 -14.62 -18.99
C ALA A 46 -23.85 -15.25 -18.22
N GLY A 47 -23.72 -16.59 -18.23
CA GLY A 47 -22.63 -17.28 -17.54
C GLY A 47 -21.24 -16.99 -18.13
N ARG A 48 -21.12 -16.92 -19.46
CA ARG A 48 -19.85 -16.59 -20.12
C ARG A 48 -19.47 -15.13 -19.89
N ARG A 49 -20.46 -14.24 -19.86
CA ARG A 49 -20.26 -12.82 -19.55
C ARG A 49 -19.81 -12.60 -18.10
N LEU A 50 -20.42 -13.30 -17.15
CA LEU A 50 -20.01 -13.25 -15.74
C LEU A 50 -18.58 -13.75 -15.55
N GLY A 51 -18.20 -14.86 -16.20
CA GLY A 51 -16.83 -15.37 -16.14
C GLY A 51 -15.81 -14.39 -16.72
N GLU A 52 -16.12 -13.78 -17.87
CA GLU A 52 -15.28 -12.76 -18.50
C GLU A 52 -15.13 -11.52 -17.61
N LEU A 53 -16.24 -11.00 -17.07
CA LEU A 53 -16.21 -9.85 -16.16
C LEU A 53 -15.47 -10.15 -14.86
N ALA A 54 -15.61 -11.35 -14.31
CA ALA A 54 -14.86 -11.76 -13.13
C ALA A 54 -13.35 -11.80 -13.40
N ALA A 55 -12.93 -12.35 -14.55
CA ALA A 55 -11.53 -12.36 -14.95
C ALA A 55 -10.98 -10.94 -15.13
N TRP A 56 -11.74 -10.05 -15.79
CA TRP A 56 -11.38 -8.64 -15.92
C TRP A 56 -11.32 -7.93 -14.57
N ALA A 57 -12.25 -8.20 -13.66
CA ALA A 57 -12.26 -7.60 -12.34
C ALA A 57 -11.01 -8.00 -11.54
N VAL A 58 -10.61 -9.27 -11.60
CA VAL A 58 -9.37 -9.75 -10.97
C VAL A 58 -8.14 -9.08 -11.59
N ALA A 59 -8.07 -9.00 -12.92
CA ALA A 59 -6.95 -8.37 -13.61
C ALA A 59 -6.83 -6.87 -13.27
N LEU A 60 -7.94 -6.15 -13.27
CA LEU A 60 -7.98 -4.72 -12.92
C LEU A 60 -7.66 -4.50 -11.45
N ALA A 61 -8.17 -5.34 -10.54
CA ALA A 61 -7.83 -5.29 -9.13
C ALA A 61 -6.31 -5.51 -8.92
N GLY A 62 -5.72 -6.49 -9.61
CA GLY A 62 -4.26 -6.68 -9.61
C GLY A 62 -3.50 -5.46 -10.10
N GLY A 63 -3.96 -4.81 -11.18
CA GLY A 63 -3.38 -3.56 -11.68
C GLY A 63 -3.44 -2.42 -10.66
N VAL A 64 -4.58 -2.23 -9.98
CA VAL A 64 -4.74 -1.25 -8.90
C VAL A 64 -3.76 -1.54 -7.76
N VAL A 65 -3.63 -2.80 -7.33
CA VAL A 65 -2.69 -3.20 -6.28
C VAL A 65 -1.26 -2.89 -6.68
N VAL A 66 -0.83 -3.21 -7.91
CA VAL A 66 0.52 -2.88 -8.39
C VAL A 66 0.77 -1.37 -8.37
N LEU A 67 -0.20 -0.57 -8.82
CA LEU A 67 -0.11 0.89 -8.80
C LEU A 67 -0.08 1.48 -7.38
N ALA A 68 -0.71 0.81 -6.42
CA ALA A 68 -0.67 1.21 -5.01
C ALA A 68 0.73 1.04 -4.38
N ARG A 69 1.66 0.37 -5.06
CA ARG A 69 3.04 0.10 -4.61
C ARG A 69 3.07 -0.46 -3.18
N PRO A 70 2.53 -1.67 -2.98
CA PRO A 70 2.41 -2.27 -1.67
C PRO A 70 3.79 -2.57 -1.10
N VAL A 71 4.00 -2.18 0.14
CA VAL A 71 5.18 -2.54 0.93
C VAL A 71 4.70 -3.27 2.17
N TRP A 72 5.26 -4.45 2.39
CA TRP A 72 5.11 -5.15 3.66
C TRP A 72 6.09 -4.53 4.65
N VAL A 73 5.55 -3.96 5.73
CA VAL A 73 6.35 -3.47 6.86
C VAL A 73 6.18 -4.47 7.98
N GLU A 74 7.27 -5.16 8.33
CA GLU A 74 7.33 -6.07 9.47
C GLU A 74 7.85 -5.27 10.67
N GLU A 75 7.07 -5.20 11.73
CA GLU A 75 7.38 -4.43 12.94
C GLU A 75 8.28 -5.23 13.90
N SER A 76 8.48 -6.52 13.61
CA SER A 76 9.15 -7.48 14.50
C SER A 76 10.54 -7.85 13.99
N GLU A 77 11.54 -7.64 14.86
CA GLU A 77 12.86 -8.29 14.85
C GLU A 77 13.94 -7.83 13.87
N ARG A 78 13.89 -6.62 13.29
CA ARG A 78 15.14 -6.00 12.81
C ARG A 78 15.89 -5.30 13.94
N THR A 79 16.58 -6.09 14.76
CA THR A 79 17.72 -5.62 15.55
C THR A 79 18.92 -5.41 14.62
N GLU A 80 18.84 -4.40 13.75
CA GLU A 80 20.06 -3.88 13.15
C GLU A 80 20.83 -3.17 14.25
N ALA A 81 22.11 -3.53 14.43
CA ALA A 81 22.99 -2.83 15.35
C ALA A 81 23.16 -1.38 14.87
N GLY A 82 22.29 -0.49 15.35
CA GLY A 82 22.39 0.94 15.11
C GLY A 82 23.74 1.44 15.62
N ARG A 83 24.44 2.24 14.81
CA ARG A 83 25.66 2.91 15.26
C ARG A 83 25.24 4.17 16.01
N VAL A 84 25.35 4.14 17.34
CA VAL A 84 25.18 5.33 18.17
C VAL A 84 26.52 6.07 18.21
N ALA A 85 26.53 7.30 17.70
CA ALA A 85 27.65 8.22 17.90
C ALA A 85 27.31 9.18 19.04
N VAL A 86 28.09 9.13 20.12
CA VAL A 86 27.99 10.08 21.22
C VAL A 86 28.99 11.20 20.95
N LEU A 87 28.48 12.40 20.68
CA LEU A 87 29.28 13.61 20.54
C LEU A 87 29.26 14.34 21.88
N VAL A 88 30.40 14.38 22.55
CA VAL A 88 30.59 15.17 23.77
C VAL A 88 31.23 16.49 23.38
N ASP A 89 30.54 17.60 23.67
CA ASP A 89 31.11 18.93 23.49
C ASP A 89 32.12 19.21 24.62
N GLY A 90 33.39 19.36 24.24
CA GLY A 90 34.51 19.70 25.13
C GLY A 90 34.81 21.21 25.21
N SER A 91 33.89 22.06 24.73
CA SER A 91 34.06 23.51 24.79
C SER A 91 34.15 24.03 26.23
N ALA A 92 34.90 25.11 26.44
CA ALA A 92 35.04 25.75 27.76
C ALA A 92 33.69 26.25 28.33
N SER A 93 32.67 26.44 27.47
CA SER A 93 31.29 26.76 27.87
C SER A 93 30.56 25.63 28.59
N MET A 94 31.06 24.39 28.51
CA MET A 94 30.51 23.23 29.21
C MET A 94 31.15 23.05 30.61
N GLY A 95 32.11 23.90 30.99
CA GLY A 95 32.72 23.88 32.31
C GLY A 95 31.73 24.33 33.39
N ILE A 96 31.45 23.44 34.35
CA ILE A 96 30.73 23.79 35.57
C ILE A 96 31.70 24.60 36.44
N VAL A 97 31.36 25.85 36.72
CA VAL A 97 32.11 26.69 37.66
C VAL A 97 31.67 26.28 39.07
N GLU A 98 32.56 25.60 39.81
CA GLU A 98 32.44 25.44 41.27
C GLU A 98 32.68 26.76 42.01
#